data_AF-A0A5B8TL13-F1
#
_entry.id   AF-A0A5B8TL13-F1
#
_cell.length_a   1.000
_cell.length_b   1.000
_cell.length_c   1.000
_cell.angle_alpha   90.00
_cell.angle_beta   90.00
_cell.angle_gamma   90.00
#
_symmetry.space_group_name_H-M   'P 1'
#
loop_
_entity.id
_entity.type
_entity.pdbx_description
1 polymer ?
#
loop_
_entity_poly.entity_id
_entity_poly.type
_entity_poly.pdbx_seq_one_letter_code
_entity_poly.pdbx_strand_id
1 'polypeptide(L)'
;MAAALSTNAKIGLAVGAVVFVLLFFKLIAGFIRFCFRHPFIFILLLLCGGLGFIFNFLLAGVAILAVVGGGLAFFVLNEFNG
;
A
#
# COMPACT_ATOMS: atom_id res chain seq x y z
N MET A 1 -7.44 -25.95 2.85
CA MET A 1 -7.30 -25.88 4.32
C MET A 1 -7.63 -24.46 4.75
N ALA A 2 -8.87 -24.18 5.14
CA ALA A 2 -9.23 -22.90 5.74
C ALA A 2 -8.63 -22.87 7.14
N ALA A 3 -7.41 -22.35 7.27
CA ALA A 3 -6.77 -22.17 8.57
C ALA A 3 -7.68 -21.26 9.41
N ALA A 4 -8.14 -21.77 10.55
CA ALA A 4 -8.87 -20.96 11.52
C ALA A 4 -7.93 -19.84 11.99
N LEU A 5 -8.08 -18.65 11.38
CA LEU A 5 -7.31 -17.47 11.74
C LEU A 5 -7.58 -17.11 13.20
N SER A 6 -6.51 -17.01 14.00
CA SER A 6 -6.59 -16.49 15.36
C SER A 6 -7.18 -15.08 15.35
N THR A 7 -7.84 -14.67 16.43
CA THR A 7 -8.42 -13.33 16.55
C THR A 7 -7.38 -12.24 16.29
N ASN A 8 -6.16 -12.42 16.78
CA ASN A 8 -5.04 -11.50 16.57
C ASN A 8 -4.65 -11.42 15.09
N ALA A 9 -4.65 -12.55 14.37
CA ALA A 9 -4.38 -12.57 12.93
C ALA A 9 -5.47 -11.82 12.13
N LYS A 10 -6.74 -11.95 12.53
CA LYS A 10 -7.84 -11.18 11.91
C LYS A 10 -7.66 -9.68 12.12
N ILE A 11 -7.26 -9.27 13.33
CA ILE A 11 -7.02 -7.85 13.64
C ILE A 11 -5.82 -7.31 12.86
N GLY A 12 -4.69 -8.03 12.85
CA GLY A 12 -3.51 -7.63 12.07
C GLY A 12 -3.80 -7.47 10.58
N LEU A 13 -4.61 -8.38 10.01
CA LEU A 13 -5.03 -8.33 8.61
C LEU A 13 -5.97 -7.14 8.34
N ALA A 14 -6.90 -6.86 9.27
CA ALA A 14 -7.77 -5.70 9.18
C ALA A 14 -6.98 -4.37 9.24
N VAL A 15 -6.01 -4.27 10.15
CA VAL A 15 -5.13 -3.08 10.25
C VAL A 15 -4.31 -2.91 8.98
N GLY A 16 -3.68 -3.98 8.49
CA GLY A 16 -2.92 -3.95 7.24
C GLY A 16 -3.78 -3.52 6.04
N ALA A 17 -5.02 -4.02 5.95
CA ALA A 17 -5.97 -3.63 4.90
C ALA A 17 -6.37 -2.15 5.00
N VAL A 18 -6.65 -1.62 6.19
CA VAL A 18 -6.96 -0.20 6.39
C VAL A 18 -5.78 0.69 5.99
N VAL A 19 -4.57 0.34 6.43
CA VAL A 19 -3.35 1.07 6.06
C VAL A 19 -3.14 1.04 4.55
N PHE A 20 -3.30 -0.13 3.91
CA PHE A 20 -3.21 -0.26 2.46
C PHE A 20 -4.19 0.67 1.74
N VAL A 21 -5.47 0.63 2.11
CA VAL A 21 -6.52 1.45 1.49
C VAL A 21 -6.21 2.94 1.61
N LEU A 22 -5.81 3.40 2.80
CA LEU A 22 -5.46 4.81 3.03
C LEU A 22 -4.26 5.25 2.19
N LEU A 23 -3.20 4.44 2.17
CA LEU A 23 -1.99 4.72 1.37
C LEU A 23 -2.28 4.65 -0.13
N PHE A 24 -3.13 3.74 -0.57
CA PHE A 24 -3.52 3.57 -1.97
C PHE A 24 -4.30 4.78 -2.50
N PHE A 25 -5.28 5.29 -1.74
CA PHE A 25 -5.98 6.52 -2.12
C PHE A 25 -5.03 7.72 -2.15
N LYS A 26 -4.11 7.81 -1.18
CA LYS A 26 -3.10 8.87 -1.15
C LYS A 26 -2.14 8.78 -2.34
N LEU A 27 -1.79 7.56 -2.76
CA LEU A 27 -0.99 7.29 -3.95
C LEU A 27 -1.70 7.79 -5.20
N ILE A 28 -2.96 7.39 -5.43
CA ILE A 28 -3.73 7.83 -6.60
C ILE A 28 -3.86 9.36 -6.63
N ALA A 29 -4.25 9.98 -5.51
CA ALA A 29 -4.38 11.42 -5.44
C ALA A 29 -3.04 12.14 -5.71
N GLY A 30 -1.94 11.61 -5.19
CA GLY A 30 -0.59 12.13 -5.44
C GLY A 30 -0.16 11.96 -6.89
N PHE A 31 -0.42 10.80 -7.47
CA PHE A 31 -0.07 10.48 -8.87
C PHE A 31 -0.83 11.36 -9.85
N ILE A 32 -2.14 11.53 -9.65
CA ILE A 32 -2.96 12.43 -10.47
C ILE A 32 -2.45 13.88 -10.36
N ARG A 33 -2.17 14.35 -9.13
CA ARG A 33 -1.60 15.69 -8.92
C ARG A 33 -0.25 15.86 -9.62
N PHE A 34 0.59 14.83 -9.61
CA PHE A 34 1.87 14.84 -10.32
C PHE A 34 1.68 14.95 -11.84
N CYS A 35 0.74 14.20 -12.41
CA CYS A 35 0.41 14.29 -13.84
C CYS A 35 -0.01 15.70 -14.25
N PHE A 36 -0.81 16.40 -13.44
CA PHE A 36 -1.23 17.77 -13.71
C PHE A 36 -0.16 18.83 -13.40
N ARG A 37 0.71 18.59 -12.42
CA ARG A 37 1.79 19.52 -12.01
C ARG A 37 2.92 19.58 -13.02
N HIS A 38 3.24 18.46 -13.68
CA HIS A 38 4.37 18.33 -14.59
C HIS A 38 3.95 17.79 -15.96
N PRO A 39 3.26 18.59 -16.78
CA PRO A 39 2.71 18.14 -18.07
C PRO A 39 3.79 17.61 -19.03
N PHE A 40 4.99 18.19 -19.04
CA PHE A 40 6.10 17.71 -19.86
C PHE A 40 6.61 16.32 -19.45
N ILE A 41 6.77 16.08 -18.15
CA ILE A 41 7.20 14.78 -17.62
C ILE A 41 6.12 13.74 -17.85
N PHE A 42 4.85 14.12 -17.68
CA PHE A 42 3.70 13.27 -18.01
C PHE A 42 3.72 12.85 -19.48
N ILE A 43 3.88 13.77 -20.43
CA ILE A 43 3.93 13.46 -21.86
C ILE A 43 5.12 12.54 -22.19
N LEU A 44 6.30 12.81 -21.62
CA LEU A 44 7.48 11.97 -21.80
C LEU A 44 7.25 10.54 -21.28
N LEU A 45 6.71 10.41 -20.06
CA LEU A 45 6.38 9.12 -19.46
C LEU A 45 5.22 8.42 -20.18
N LEU A 46 4.31 9.17 -20.81
CA LEU A 46 3.23 8.62 -21.64
C LEU A 46 3.81 8.01 -22.93
N LEU A 47 4.70 8.74 -23.61
CA LEU A 47 5.36 8.28 -24.84
C LEU A 47 6.29 7.08 -24.61
N CYS A 48 7.04 7.07 -23.52
CA CYS A 48 7.93 5.97 -23.15
C CYS A 48 7.22 4.85 -22.35
N GLY A 49 5.92 4.95 -22.08
CA GLY A 49 5.17 3.99 -21.24
C GLY A 49 5.58 3.95 -19.76
N GLY A 50 6.44 4.87 -19.30
CA GLY A 50 6.98 4.92 -17.94
C GLY A 50 5.95 5.25 -16.85
N LEU A 51 4.78 5.78 -17.20
CA LEU A 51 3.71 6.05 -16.22
C LEU A 51 3.28 4.77 -15.48
N GLY A 52 3.08 3.67 -16.21
CA GLY A 52 2.69 2.39 -15.62
C GLY A 52 3.79 1.81 -14.74
N PHE A 53 5.05 2.00 -15.12
CA PHE A 53 6.21 1.55 -14.33
C PHE A 53 6.31 2.29 -13.00
N ILE A 54 6.26 3.62 -13.02
CA ILE A 54 6.35 4.43 -11.79
C ILE A 54 5.15 4.13 -10.88
N PHE A 55 3.95 4.01 -11.44
CA PHE A 55 2.76 3.67 -10.65
C PHE A 55 2.92 2.30 -9.97
N ASN A 56 3.36 1.27 -10.69
CA ASN A 56 3.60 -0.06 -10.12
C ASN A 56 4.71 -0.05 -9.05
N PHE A 57 5.80 0.68 -9.30
CA PHE A 57 6.87 0.83 -8.32
C PHE A 57 6.38 1.46 -7.02
N LEU A 58 5.61 2.54 -7.10
CA LEU A 58 5.04 3.19 -5.93
C LEU A 58 3.96 2.33 -5.26
N LEU A 59 3.16 1.60 -6.03
CA LEU A 59 2.17 0.64 -5.53
C LEU A 59 2.84 -0.50 -4.76
N ALA A 60 3.96 -1.02 -5.25
CA ALA A 60 4.75 -2.03 -4.54
C ALA A 60 5.25 -1.48 -3.20
N GLY A 61 5.72 -0.23 -3.15
CA GLY A 61 6.07 0.45 -1.90
C GLY A 61 4.90 0.54 -0.91
N VAL A 62 3.71 0.91 -1.38
CA VAL A 62 2.49 0.94 -0.56
C VAL A 62 2.12 -0.45 -0.04
N ALA A 63 2.21 -1.49 -0.88
CA ALA A 63 1.92 -2.86 -0.48
C ALA A 63 2.89 -3.36 0.59
N ILE A 64 4.20 -3.08 0.44
CA ILE A 64 5.20 -3.43 1.46
C ILE A 64 4.91 -2.73 2.78
N LEU A 65 4.62 -1.43 2.76
CA LEU A 65 4.27 -0.68 3.97
C LEU A 65 3.01 -1.23 4.66
N ALA A 66 2.02 -1.67 3.90
CA ALA A 66 0.81 -2.29 4.45
C ALA A 66 1.11 -3.64 5.11
N VAL A 67 1.95 -4.48 4.49
CA VAL A 67 2.37 -5.77 5.07
C VAL A 67 3.18 -5.55 6.34
N VAL A 68 4.13 -4.61 6.33
CA VAL A 68 4.91 -4.25 7.51
C VAL A 68 4.00 -3.70 8.62
N GLY A 69 3.06 -2.81 8.30
CA GLY A 69 2.11 -2.26 9.27
C GLY A 69 1.19 -3.31 9.89
N GLY A 70 0.62 -4.20 9.07
CA GLY A 70 -0.22 -5.30 9.55
C GLY A 70 0.56 -6.34 10.35
N GLY A 71 1.79 -6.64 9.93
CA GLY A 71 2.70 -7.55 10.63
C GLY A 71 3.16 -7.01 11.98
N LEU A 72 3.49 -5.71 12.06
CA LEU A 72 3.80 -5.03 13.32
C LEU A 72 2.60 -5.04 14.26
N ALA A 73 1.39 -4.74 13.78
CA ALA A 73 0.19 -4.79 14.59
C ALA A 73 -0.07 -6.21 15.14
N PHE A 74 0.14 -7.24 14.32
CA PHE A 74 0.04 -8.62 14.77
C PHE A 74 1.09 -8.98 15.84
N PHE A 75 2.34 -8.58 15.63
CA PHE A 75 3.44 -8.84 16.57
C PHE A 75 3.16 -8.22 17.94
N VAL A 76 2.78 -6.95 17.96
CA VAL A 76 2.44 -6.22 19.18
C VAL A 76 1.26 -6.86 19.90
N LEU A 77 0.18 -7.20 19.18
CA LEU A 77 -0.99 -7.87 19.77
C LEU A 77 -0.66 -9.27 20.31
N ASN A 78 0.33 -9.96 19.74
CA ASN A 78 0.77 -11.25 20.22
C ASN A 78 1.66 -11.13 21.47
N GLU A 79 2.50 -10.09 21.56
CA GLU A 79 3.28 -9.78 22.77
C GLU A 79 2.38 -9.37 23.96
N PHE A 80 1.31 -8.61 23.72
CA PHE A 80 0.35 -8.24 24.77
C PHE A 80 -0.58 -9.38 25.22
N ASN A 81 -0.63 -10.49 24.46
CA ASN A 81 -1.47 -11.66 24.75
C ASN A 81 -0.66 -12.85 25.31
N GLY A 82 0.64 -12.65 25.57
CA GLY A 82 1.48 -13.55 26.37
C GLY A 82 1.49 -13.15 27.84
#